data_AF-A0A7L9BQN5-F1
#
_entry.id   AF-A0A7L9BQN5-F1
#
_cell.length_a   1.000
_cell.length_b   1.000
_cell.length_c   1.000
_cell.angle_alpha   90.00
_cell.angle_beta   90.00
_cell.angle_gamma   90.00
#
_symmetry.space_group_name_H-M   'P 1'
#
loop_
_entity.id
_entity.type
_entity.pdbx_description
1 polymer ?
#
loop_
_entity_poly.entity_id
_entity_poly.type
_entity_poly.pdbx_seq_one_letter_code
_entity_poly.pdbx_strand_id
1 'polypeptide(L)'
;MPTDADHIAEHRAGAVVSAVLKASRTSSGGGGGVGGVPEGVAGAARAALEGLDPAAREAALIGALCRIAAATPGADGQGAAGGGGGGDGAPDPVRSLEWSAEVSEFCGWLDDYVWRAWRDAVAPSSVVSRPGVLRKTAARFVRGDAGVTRAKVREDLALLKRVVGSTIAAISRAGRNHAQRHLSRYGAEAIEASTPAGWGKSGRCWERYKELSKGLNEESLESEIMQEIARCARELAEGPGASARG
;
A
#
# COMPACT_ATOMS: atom_id res chain seq x y z
N MET A 1 27.90 21.11 -24.32
CA MET A 1 27.50 22.46 -23.87
C MET A 1 25.99 22.52 -24.05
N PRO A 2 25.19 22.46 -22.97
CA PRO A 2 23.75 22.62 -23.09
C PRO A 2 23.46 23.99 -23.71
N THR A 3 22.51 24.03 -24.64
CA THR A 3 22.12 25.25 -25.34
C THR A 3 21.23 26.10 -24.43
N ASP A 4 21.11 27.41 -24.68
CA ASP A 4 20.17 28.28 -23.94
C ASP A 4 18.73 27.74 -23.96
N ALA A 5 18.36 26.98 -24.99
CA ALA A 5 17.07 26.30 -25.10
C ALA A 5 16.89 25.19 -24.03
N ASP A 6 17.96 24.48 -23.67
CA ASP A 6 17.92 23.41 -22.66
C ASP A 6 17.64 23.98 -21.25
N HIS A 7 18.24 25.12 -20.91
CA HIS A 7 18.00 25.80 -19.63
C HIS A 7 16.59 26.39 -19.54
N ILE A 8 16.04 26.89 -20.66
CA ILE A 8 14.66 27.38 -20.72
C ILE A 8 13.67 26.22 -20.57
N ALA A 9 13.93 25.08 -21.21
CA ALA A 9 13.10 23.88 -21.09
C ALA A 9 13.10 23.32 -19.66
N GLU A 10 14.25 23.30 -19.00
CA GLU A 10 14.39 22.83 -17.62
C GLU A 10 13.68 23.76 -16.62
N HIS A 11 13.79 25.08 -16.81
CA HIS A 11 13.09 26.07 -15.99
C HIS A 11 11.57 26.02 -16.19
N ARG A 12 11.09 25.76 -17.42
CA ARG A 12 9.67 25.58 -17.74
C ARG A 12 9.10 24.27 -17.22
N ALA A 13 9.85 23.16 -17.31
CA ALA A 13 9.47 21.89 -16.70
C ALA A 13 9.35 22.01 -15.16
N GLY A 14 10.28 22.75 -14.53
CA GLY A 14 10.18 23.12 -13.12
C GLY A 14 8.91 23.93 -12.81
N ALA A 15 8.53 24.87 -13.68
CA ALA A 15 7.30 25.65 -13.56
C ALA A 15 6.03 24.81 -13.71
N VAL A 16 5.99 23.83 -14.63
CA VAL A 16 4.87 22.87 -14.79
C VAL A 16 4.69 22.05 -13.53
N VAL A 17 5.77 21.46 -13.01
CA VAL A 17 5.75 20.68 -11.76
C VAL A 17 5.33 21.56 -10.57
N SER A 18 5.81 22.80 -10.50
CA SER A 18 5.42 23.76 -9.46
C SER A 18 3.94 24.16 -9.56
N ALA A 19 3.41 24.35 -10.76
CA ALA A 19 2.01 24.71 -11.00
C ALA A 19 1.07 23.56 -10.61
N VAL A 20 1.40 22.33 -11.01
CA VAL A 20 0.68 21.10 -10.58
C VAL A 20 0.68 21.00 -9.05
N LEU A 21 1.85 21.16 -8.42
CA LEU A 21 1.98 21.12 -6.95
C LEU A 21 1.33 22.29 -6.20
N LYS A 22 1.05 23.41 -6.87
CA LYS A 22 0.37 24.58 -6.28
C LYS A 22 -1.15 24.42 -6.36
N ALA A 23 -1.64 23.89 -7.49
CA ALA A 23 -3.07 23.59 -7.69
C ALA A 23 -3.57 22.46 -6.77
N SER A 24 -2.74 21.44 -6.49
CA SER A 24 -3.08 20.41 -5.49
C SER A 24 -3.21 20.94 -4.06
N ARG A 25 -2.64 22.11 -3.74
CA ARG A 25 -2.73 22.72 -2.39
C ARG A 25 -4.01 23.53 -2.20
N THR A 26 -4.55 24.13 -3.25
CA THR A 26 -5.80 24.92 -3.17
C THR A 26 -7.05 24.05 -3.08
N SER A 27 -6.97 22.78 -3.46
CA SER A 27 -8.04 21.79 -3.32
C SER A 27 -8.19 21.23 -1.88
N SER A 28 -7.16 21.35 -1.04
CA SER A 28 -7.13 20.79 0.33
C SER A 28 -7.90 21.62 1.38
N GLY A 29 -8.57 22.72 0.99
CA GLY A 29 -9.19 23.68 1.92
C GLY A 29 -10.70 23.50 2.17
N GLY A 30 -11.39 22.56 1.52
CA GLY A 30 -12.84 22.38 1.65
C GLY A 30 -13.19 20.91 1.92
N GLY A 31 -14.07 20.66 2.89
CA GLY A 31 -14.30 19.35 3.48
C GLY A 31 -14.85 18.26 2.56
N GLY A 32 -14.35 17.04 2.76
CA GLY A 32 -15.17 15.81 2.88
C GLY A 32 -15.96 15.31 1.68
N GLY A 33 -15.66 15.73 0.45
CA GLY A 33 -16.25 15.15 -0.76
C GLY A 33 -15.21 14.40 -1.58
N VAL A 34 -15.56 13.22 -2.10
CA VAL A 34 -14.76 12.49 -3.11
C VAL A 34 -14.78 13.32 -4.39
N GLY A 35 -13.89 14.30 -4.49
CA GLY A 35 -13.84 15.26 -5.59
C GLY A 35 -12.92 14.74 -6.68
N GLY A 36 -13.46 14.58 -7.90
CA GLY A 36 -12.65 14.38 -9.09
C GLY A 36 -11.58 15.46 -9.25
N VAL A 37 -10.51 15.15 -9.98
CA VAL A 37 -9.41 16.08 -10.28
C VAL A 37 -10.01 17.44 -10.66
N PRO A 38 -9.69 18.53 -9.94
CA PRO A 38 -10.26 19.83 -10.25
C PRO A 38 -9.91 20.17 -11.70
N GLU A 39 -10.90 20.56 -12.49
CA GLU A 39 -10.75 20.91 -13.91
C GLU A 39 -9.60 21.94 -14.13
N GLY A 40 -9.30 22.75 -13.10
CA GLY A 40 -8.18 23.69 -13.06
C GLY A 40 -6.76 23.08 -12.97
N VAL A 41 -6.58 21.84 -12.47
CA VAL A 41 -5.26 21.17 -12.44
C VAL A 41 -4.88 20.69 -13.83
N ALA A 42 -5.82 20.05 -14.53
CA ALA A 42 -5.68 19.69 -15.94
C ALA A 42 -5.51 20.95 -16.80
N GLY A 43 -6.26 22.02 -16.52
CA GLY A 43 -6.10 23.32 -17.18
C GLY A 43 -4.73 23.97 -16.97
N ALA A 44 -4.20 23.96 -15.74
CA ALA A 44 -2.90 24.55 -15.43
C ALA A 44 -1.73 23.75 -16.03
N ALA A 45 -1.80 22.41 -16.01
CA ALA A 45 -0.85 21.56 -16.72
C ALA A 45 -0.95 21.81 -18.23
N ARG A 46 -2.15 21.89 -18.80
CA ARG A 46 -2.38 22.18 -20.23
C ARG A 46 -1.84 23.55 -20.64
N ALA A 47 -2.07 24.58 -19.83
CA ALA A 47 -1.55 25.94 -20.02
C ALA A 47 -0.02 26.02 -19.90
N ALA A 48 0.57 25.29 -18.94
CA ALA A 48 2.03 25.25 -18.75
C ALA A 48 2.74 24.46 -19.86
N LEU A 49 2.01 23.54 -20.51
CA LEU A 49 2.46 22.85 -21.71
C LEU A 49 2.16 23.65 -22.99
N GLU A 50 1.29 24.67 -22.94
CA GLU A 50 0.86 25.50 -24.08
C GLU A 50 1.98 26.45 -24.52
N GLY A 51 2.30 26.47 -25.82
CA GLY A 51 3.41 27.28 -26.36
C GLY A 51 4.81 26.67 -26.21
N LEU A 52 4.93 25.45 -25.66
CA LEU A 52 6.10 24.61 -25.89
C LEU A 52 6.00 24.02 -27.30
N ASP A 53 7.12 23.99 -28.03
CA ASP A 53 7.17 23.22 -29.26
C ASP A 53 6.94 21.73 -28.95
N PRO A 54 6.47 20.93 -29.93
CA PRO A 54 6.14 19.53 -29.71
C PRO A 54 7.27 18.73 -29.05
N ALA A 55 8.53 18.98 -29.41
CA ALA A 55 9.67 18.24 -28.86
C ALA A 55 9.98 18.64 -27.41
N ALA A 56 9.85 19.91 -27.04
CA ALA A 56 10.06 20.37 -25.66
C ALA A 56 8.93 19.91 -24.71
N ARG A 57 7.68 19.87 -25.20
CA ARG A 57 6.53 19.33 -24.47
C ARG A 57 6.73 17.84 -24.19
N GLU A 58 7.17 17.10 -25.21
CA GLU A 58 7.49 15.69 -25.13
C GLU A 58 8.65 15.43 -24.14
N ALA A 59 9.74 16.19 -24.23
CA ALA A 59 10.90 16.07 -23.33
C ALA A 59 10.56 16.37 -21.86
N ALA A 60 9.69 17.36 -21.58
CA ALA A 60 9.28 17.69 -20.21
C ALA A 60 8.41 16.58 -19.59
N LEU A 61 7.52 15.99 -20.39
CA LEU A 61 6.66 14.89 -19.97
C LEU A 61 7.45 13.59 -19.85
N ILE A 62 8.31 13.26 -20.83
CA ILE A 62 9.27 12.16 -20.75
C ILE A 62 10.19 12.36 -19.54
N GLY A 63 10.67 13.55 -19.24
CA GLY A 63 11.49 13.81 -18.06
C GLY A 63 10.73 13.59 -16.74
N ALA A 64 9.45 13.95 -16.66
CA ALA A 64 8.60 13.67 -15.51
C ALA A 64 8.32 12.16 -15.38
N LEU A 65 8.03 11.50 -16.49
CA LEU A 65 7.67 10.09 -16.57
C LEU A 65 8.86 9.16 -16.44
N CYS A 66 10.01 9.43 -17.04
CA CYS A 66 11.26 8.71 -16.81
C CYS A 66 11.71 8.84 -15.36
N ARG A 67 11.44 9.96 -14.67
CA ARG A 67 11.68 10.07 -13.23
C ARG A 67 10.71 9.21 -12.40
N ILE A 68 9.48 9.01 -12.88
CA ILE A 68 8.49 8.11 -12.28
C ILE A 68 8.80 6.63 -12.60
N ALA A 69 9.13 6.31 -13.85
CA ALA A 69 9.38 4.97 -14.38
C ALA A 69 10.77 4.41 -13.98
N ALA A 70 11.82 5.23 -13.96
CA ALA A 70 13.13 4.84 -13.42
C ALA A 70 13.14 4.74 -11.88
N ALA A 71 12.00 5.00 -11.22
CA ALA A 71 11.77 4.65 -9.83
C ALA A 71 11.11 3.26 -9.66
N THR A 72 10.76 2.56 -10.74
CA THR A 72 10.23 1.20 -10.78
C THR A 72 11.31 0.22 -11.24
N PRO A 73 11.99 -0.51 -10.33
CA PRO A 73 12.96 -1.51 -10.73
C PRO A 73 12.22 -2.81 -11.09
N GLY A 74 12.35 -3.27 -12.34
CA GLY A 74 11.95 -4.62 -12.74
C GLY A 74 11.33 -4.73 -14.14
N ALA A 75 12.13 -4.59 -15.19
CA ALA A 75 11.83 -5.15 -16.52
C ALA A 75 13.13 -5.33 -17.30
N ASP A 76 14.16 -5.90 -16.67
CA ASP A 76 15.37 -6.30 -17.38
C ASP A 76 15.19 -7.73 -17.92
N GLY A 77 15.05 -7.83 -19.24
CA GLY A 77 15.28 -9.04 -20.05
C GLY A 77 14.01 -9.81 -20.44
N GLN A 78 13.91 -10.45 -21.61
CA GLN A 78 14.78 -10.55 -22.78
C GLN A 78 13.99 -11.36 -23.85
N GLY A 79 14.10 -11.01 -25.13
CA GLY A 79 13.61 -11.79 -26.27
C GLY A 79 12.30 -11.25 -26.87
N ALA A 80 12.10 -11.12 -28.18
CA ALA A 80 12.81 -11.65 -29.32
C ALA A 80 12.69 -10.70 -30.52
N ALA A 81 13.73 -10.69 -31.35
CA ALA A 81 13.72 -10.05 -32.66
C ALA A 81 12.72 -10.77 -33.58
N GLY A 82 11.82 -10.02 -34.22
CA GLY A 82 11.07 -10.51 -35.36
C GLY A 82 9.72 -9.83 -35.56
N GLY A 83 9.62 -9.01 -36.61
CA GLY A 83 8.34 -8.73 -37.29
C GLY A 83 7.88 -7.29 -37.17
N GLY A 84 7.91 -6.57 -38.28
CA GLY A 84 7.50 -5.18 -38.38
C GLY A 84 6.01 -4.97 -38.12
N GLY A 85 5.72 -3.90 -37.41
CA GLY A 85 4.39 -3.39 -37.12
C GLY A 85 4.54 -2.03 -36.47
N GLY A 86 4.90 -1.04 -37.28
CA GLY A 86 5.14 0.34 -36.87
C GLY A 86 3.91 0.99 -36.27
N GLY A 87 3.76 0.86 -34.97
CA GLY A 87 3.04 1.78 -34.11
C GLY A 87 3.97 2.05 -32.96
N ASP A 88 4.82 3.08 -33.09
CA ASP A 88 5.69 3.56 -32.04
C ASP A 88 4.78 4.11 -30.92
N GLY A 89 4.30 3.19 -30.10
CA GLY A 89 3.27 3.39 -29.08
C GLY A 89 3.88 4.06 -27.86
N ALA A 90 4.47 5.23 -28.08
CA ALA A 90 4.95 6.06 -26.99
C ALA A 90 3.79 6.24 -25.98
N PRO A 91 4.01 5.98 -24.69
CA PRO A 91 2.97 6.11 -23.69
C PRO A 91 2.43 7.54 -23.70
N ASP A 92 1.10 7.68 -23.76
CA ASP A 92 0.44 8.98 -23.70
C ASP A 92 0.87 9.69 -22.41
N PRO A 93 1.53 10.86 -22.54
CA PRO A 93 2.12 11.50 -21.38
C PRO A 93 1.08 12.08 -20.42
N VAL A 94 -0.10 12.45 -20.92
CA VAL A 94 -1.20 12.97 -20.09
C VAL A 94 -1.74 11.84 -19.22
N ARG A 95 -2.04 10.68 -19.82
CA ARG A 95 -2.51 9.49 -19.10
C ARG A 95 -1.51 9.01 -18.05
N SER A 96 -0.23 9.10 -18.36
CA SER A 96 0.82 8.66 -17.46
C SER A 96 0.95 9.61 -16.25
N LEU A 97 0.74 10.91 -16.44
CA LEU A 97 0.68 11.88 -15.34
C LEU A 97 -0.56 11.63 -14.46
N GLU A 98 -1.73 11.44 -15.06
CA GLU A 98 -2.98 11.11 -14.36
C GLU A 98 -2.80 9.85 -13.50
N TRP A 99 -2.28 8.76 -14.08
CA TRP A 99 -1.97 7.53 -13.34
C TRP A 99 -1.03 7.76 -12.15
N SER A 100 0.03 8.54 -12.34
CA SER A 100 0.98 8.83 -11.27
C SER A 100 0.36 9.62 -10.11
N ALA A 101 -0.63 10.47 -10.39
CA ALA A 101 -1.38 11.21 -9.37
C ALA A 101 -2.26 10.25 -8.56
N GLU A 102 -3.01 9.36 -9.22
CA GLU A 102 -3.85 8.35 -8.58
C GLU A 102 -3.02 7.39 -7.70
N VAL A 103 -1.90 6.89 -8.21
CA VAL A 103 -0.98 6.04 -7.44
C VAL A 103 -0.41 6.78 -6.23
N SER A 104 -0.06 8.06 -6.39
CA SER A 104 0.49 8.87 -5.29
C SER A 104 -0.55 9.12 -4.19
N GLU A 105 -1.80 9.36 -4.58
CA GLU A 105 -2.92 9.49 -3.64
C GLU A 105 -3.19 8.18 -2.89
N PHE A 106 -3.28 7.06 -3.62
CA PHE A 106 -3.42 5.74 -3.04
C PHE A 106 -2.30 5.40 -2.05
N CYS A 107 -1.03 5.66 -2.41
CA CYS A 107 0.11 5.45 -1.52
C CYS A 107 0.03 6.32 -0.26
N GLY A 108 -0.45 7.57 -0.37
CA GLY A 108 -0.65 8.46 0.78
C GLY A 108 -1.72 7.93 1.73
N TRP A 109 -2.86 7.50 1.19
CA TRP A 109 -3.93 6.87 1.96
C TRP A 109 -3.46 5.58 2.63
N LEU A 110 -2.77 4.71 1.90
CA LEU A 110 -2.26 3.44 2.40
C LEU A 110 -1.25 3.65 3.55
N ASP A 111 -0.33 4.60 3.41
CA ASP A 111 0.63 4.96 4.46
C ASP A 111 -0.10 5.39 5.74
N ASP A 112 -1.08 6.30 5.64
CA ASP A 112 -1.85 6.76 6.80
C ASP A 112 -2.67 5.62 7.45
N TYR A 113 -3.32 4.79 6.64
CA TYR A 113 -4.15 3.69 7.11
C TYR A 113 -3.31 2.62 7.82
N VAL A 114 -2.22 2.17 7.19
CA VAL A 114 -1.34 1.13 7.73
C VAL A 114 -0.72 1.57 9.04
N TRP A 115 -0.24 2.81 9.14
CA TRP A 115 0.37 3.29 10.39
C TRP A 115 -0.64 3.49 11.52
N ARG A 116 -1.90 3.83 11.21
CA ARG A 116 -2.97 3.87 12.20
C ARG A 116 -3.27 2.47 12.72
N ALA A 117 -3.51 1.51 11.82
CA ALA A 117 -3.74 0.12 12.20
C ALA A 117 -2.55 -0.48 12.98
N TRP A 118 -1.32 -0.16 12.57
CA TRP A 118 -0.10 -0.61 13.24
C TRP A 118 -0.04 -0.16 14.70
N ARG A 119 -0.28 1.14 14.94
CA ARG A 119 -0.21 1.73 16.28
C ARG A 119 -1.38 1.32 17.16
N ASP A 120 -2.58 1.22 16.59
CA ASP A 120 -3.79 1.08 17.40
C ASP A 120 -4.14 -0.39 17.66
N ALA A 121 -3.85 -1.29 16.72
CA ALA A 121 -4.32 -2.68 16.77
C ALA A 121 -3.20 -3.72 16.66
N VAL A 122 -2.26 -3.56 15.72
CA VAL A 122 -1.32 -4.64 15.39
C VAL A 122 -0.15 -4.72 16.38
N ALA A 123 0.48 -3.59 16.68
CA ALA A 123 1.69 -3.55 17.50
C ALA A 123 1.80 -2.23 18.29
N PRO A 124 0.91 -1.96 19.25
CA PRO A 124 0.87 -0.71 20.01
C PRO A 124 2.13 -0.44 20.84
N SER A 125 2.82 -1.50 21.28
CA SER A 125 4.08 -1.42 22.02
C SER A 125 5.32 -1.52 21.14
N SER A 126 5.17 -1.44 19.81
CA SER A 126 6.29 -1.54 18.89
C SER A 126 7.24 -0.35 19.01
N VAL A 127 8.54 -0.63 19.01
CA VAL A 127 9.58 0.40 18.87
C VAL A 127 9.60 0.97 17.44
N VAL A 128 9.02 0.25 16.48
CA VAL A 128 8.93 0.71 15.08
C VAL A 128 7.85 1.79 14.96
N SER A 129 8.29 3.03 14.77
CA SER A 129 7.44 4.20 14.59
C SER A 129 7.56 4.79 13.18
N ARG A 130 6.49 5.46 12.72
CA ARG A 130 6.47 6.21 11.47
C ARG A 130 7.46 7.38 11.54
N PRO A 131 8.53 7.42 10.73
CA PRO A 131 9.52 8.50 10.77
C PRO A 131 8.93 9.85 10.30
N GLY A 132 7.89 9.80 9.46
CA GLY A 132 7.19 10.97 8.96
C GLY A 132 6.06 10.58 8.01
N VAL A 133 5.26 11.56 7.59
CA VAL A 133 4.19 11.33 6.61
C VAL A 133 4.83 11.19 5.23
N LEU A 134 4.75 10.00 4.60
CA LEU A 134 5.41 9.72 3.32
C LEU A 134 5.02 10.75 2.25
N ARG A 135 3.74 11.12 2.19
CA ARG A 135 3.23 12.17 1.29
C ARG A 135 3.95 13.51 1.48
N LYS A 136 4.29 13.89 2.71
CA LYS A 136 5.05 15.12 3.00
C LYS A 136 6.50 14.98 2.55
N THR A 137 7.14 13.82 2.80
CA THR A 137 8.51 13.56 2.34
C THR A 137 8.59 13.59 0.81
N ALA A 138 7.68 12.89 0.12
CA ALA A 138 7.62 12.87 -1.34
C ALA A 138 7.37 14.28 -1.92
N ALA A 139 6.42 15.04 -1.36
CA ALA A 139 6.16 16.41 -1.81
C ALA A 139 7.38 17.34 -1.65
N ARG A 140 8.17 17.18 -0.57
CA ARG A 140 9.43 17.93 -0.38
C ARG A 140 10.49 17.51 -1.39
N PHE A 141 10.61 16.20 -1.65
CA PHE A 141 11.54 15.65 -2.64
C PHE A 141 11.25 16.19 -4.06
N VAL A 142 9.99 16.19 -4.50
CA VAL A 142 9.60 16.69 -5.84
C VAL A 142 9.85 18.20 -5.97
N ARG A 143 9.78 18.96 -4.87
CA ARG A 143 10.12 20.39 -4.85
C ARG A 143 11.63 20.66 -4.91
N GLY A 144 12.48 19.64 -4.85
CA GLY A 144 13.92 19.79 -4.78
C GLY A 144 14.42 20.35 -3.44
N ASP A 145 13.69 20.10 -2.34
CA ASP A 145 14.14 20.49 -1.01
C ASP A 145 15.44 19.75 -0.65
N ALA A 146 16.52 20.50 -0.41
CA ALA A 146 17.85 19.96 -0.11
C ALA A 146 17.86 19.05 1.14
N GLY A 147 16.88 19.18 2.04
CA GLY A 147 16.74 18.34 3.22
C GLY A 147 16.15 16.95 2.97
N VAL A 148 15.69 16.63 1.75
CA VAL A 148 15.11 15.32 1.42
C VAL A 148 15.85 14.70 0.24
N THR A 149 16.62 13.65 0.54
CA THR A 149 17.37 12.91 -0.47
C THR A 149 16.53 11.78 -1.07
N ARG A 150 16.92 11.30 -2.26
CA ARG A 150 16.31 10.09 -2.87
C ARG A 150 16.45 8.87 -1.96
N ALA A 151 17.55 8.78 -1.21
CA ALA A 151 17.78 7.71 -0.24
C ALA A 151 16.71 7.73 0.87
N LYS A 152 16.39 8.91 1.40
CA LYS A 152 15.35 9.06 2.43
C LYS A 152 13.97 8.61 1.95
N VAL A 153 13.58 8.99 0.73
CA VAL A 153 12.30 8.54 0.14
C VAL A 153 12.27 7.02 -0.03
N ARG A 154 13.38 6.41 -0.49
CA ARG A 154 13.50 4.95 -0.62
C ARG A 154 13.40 4.23 0.72
N GLU A 155 14.04 4.77 1.76
CA GLU A 155 13.98 4.23 3.12
C GLU A 155 12.56 4.27 3.68
N ASP A 156 11.86 5.40 3.54
CA ASP A 156 10.48 5.55 4.00
C ASP A 156 9.55 4.55 3.29
N LEU A 157 9.70 4.39 1.96
CA LEU A 157 8.97 3.38 1.19
C LEU A 157 9.31 1.95 1.58
N ALA A 158 10.59 1.65 1.82
CA ALA A 158 11.03 0.33 2.24
C ALA A 158 10.47 -0.03 3.63
N LEU A 159 10.41 0.95 4.53
CA LEU A 159 9.79 0.77 5.84
C LEU A 159 8.29 0.51 5.71
N LEU A 160 7.56 1.29 4.90
CA LEU A 160 6.13 1.04 4.66
C LEU A 160 5.89 -0.37 4.10
N LYS A 161 6.66 -0.77 3.07
CA LYS A 161 6.59 -2.13 2.51
C LYS A 161 6.85 -3.21 3.56
N ARG A 162 7.84 -3.00 4.43
CA ARG A 162 8.17 -3.93 5.52
C ARG A 162 7.02 -4.04 6.51
N VAL A 163 6.43 -2.91 6.93
CA VAL A 163 5.30 -2.91 7.87
C VAL A 163 4.11 -3.64 7.26
N VAL A 164 3.72 -3.31 6.02
CA VAL A 164 2.62 -3.98 5.30
C VAL A 164 2.87 -5.49 5.20
N GLY A 165 4.05 -5.90 4.73
CA GLY A 165 4.40 -7.31 4.60
C GLY A 165 4.41 -8.03 5.95
N SER A 166 4.91 -7.37 7.00
CA SER A 166 4.92 -7.94 8.36
C SER A 166 3.52 -8.11 8.94
N THR A 167 2.60 -7.18 8.67
CA THR A 167 1.20 -7.28 9.10
C THR A 167 0.52 -8.46 8.42
N ILE A 168 0.68 -8.59 7.10
CA ILE A 168 0.12 -9.72 6.34
C ILE A 168 0.68 -11.06 6.86
N ALA A 169 2.01 -11.14 7.05
CA ALA A 169 2.64 -12.34 7.58
C ALA A 169 2.23 -12.64 9.03
N ALA A 170 2.00 -11.61 9.85
CA ALA A 170 1.56 -11.76 11.23
C ALA A 170 0.17 -12.38 11.32
N ILE A 171 -0.75 -12.03 10.41
CA ILE A 171 -2.10 -12.62 10.35
C ILE A 171 -2.01 -14.14 10.18
N SER A 172 -1.25 -14.62 9.20
CA SER A 172 -1.08 -16.06 8.97
C SER A 172 -0.40 -16.77 10.16
N ARG A 173 0.61 -16.13 10.78
CA ARG A 173 1.32 -16.72 11.92
C ARG A 173 0.52 -16.69 13.21
N ALA A 174 -0.36 -15.70 13.39
CA ALA A 174 -1.17 -15.54 14.59
C ALA A 174 -2.15 -16.69 14.75
N GLY A 175 -2.80 -17.12 13.66
CA GLY A 175 -3.71 -18.27 13.67
C GLY A 175 -3.04 -19.55 14.17
N ARG A 176 -1.92 -19.92 13.54
CA ARG A 176 -1.13 -21.10 13.95
C ARG A 176 -0.63 -21.03 15.38
N ASN A 177 0.03 -19.92 15.75
CA ASN A 177 0.54 -19.74 17.10
C ASN A 177 -0.59 -19.77 18.15
N HIS A 178 -1.77 -19.25 17.82
CA HIS A 178 -2.94 -19.32 18.68
C HIS A 178 -3.44 -20.76 18.81
N ALA A 179 -3.62 -21.49 17.71
CA ALA A 179 -4.06 -22.88 17.71
C ALA A 179 -3.14 -23.76 18.56
N GLN A 180 -1.82 -23.66 18.37
CA GLN A 180 -0.84 -24.41 19.16
C GLN A 180 -0.88 -24.06 20.66
N ARG A 181 -0.95 -22.77 21.00
CA ARG A 181 -1.08 -22.32 22.41
C ARG A 181 -2.41 -22.71 23.03
N HIS A 182 -3.47 -22.75 22.24
CA HIS A 182 -4.80 -23.15 22.70
C HIS A 182 -4.80 -24.64 23.04
N LEU A 183 -4.31 -25.49 22.13
CA LEU A 183 -4.26 -26.94 22.35
C LEU A 183 -3.31 -27.34 23.47
N SER A 184 -2.16 -26.68 23.59
CA SER A 184 -1.22 -26.96 24.69
C SER A 184 -1.74 -26.59 26.09
N ARG A 185 -2.76 -25.75 26.19
CA ARG A 185 -3.36 -25.33 27.48
C ARG A 185 -4.71 -25.96 27.74
N TYR A 186 -5.52 -26.08 26.69
CA TYR A 186 -6.92 -26.45 26.78
C TYR A 186 -7.24 -27.74 26.05
N GLY A 187 -6.31 -28.37 25.32
CA GLY A 187 -6.55 -29.67 24.71
C GLY A 187 -6.84 -30.73 25.78
N ALA A 188 -7.68 -31.71 25.45
CA ALA A 188 -8.05 -32.78 26.38
C ALA A 188 -6.82 -33.48 26.99
N GLU A 189 -5.81 -33.74 26.16
CA GLU A 189 -4.53 -34.33 26.58
C GLU A 189 -3.77 -33.42 27.56
N ALA A 190 -3.70 -32.11 27.28
CA ALA A 190 -3.02 -31.14 28.14
C ALA A 190 -3.71 -30.99 29.51
N ILE A 191 -5.06 -31.01 29.53
CA ILE A 191 -5.84 -30.98 30.76
C ILE A 191 -5.65 -32.27 31.56
N GLU A 192 -5.68 -33.44 30.91
CA GLU A 192 -5.47 -34.72 31.60
C GLU A 192 -4.08 -34.85 32.21
N ALA A 193 -3.06 -34.34 31.52
CA ALA A 193 -1.68 -34.32 31.98
C ALA A 193 -1.47 -33.36 33.17
N SER A 194 -2.18 -32.23 33.18
CA SER A 194 -2.09 -31.23 34.27
C SER A 194 -3.01 -31.53 35.46
N THR A 195 -3.96 -32.46 35.32
CA THR A 195 -4.93 -32.80 36.38
C THR A 195 -4.43 -33.97 37.23
N PRO A 196 -4.42 -33.84 38.58
CA PRO A 196 -4.06 -34.92 39.50
C PRO A 196 -4.86 -36.21 39.27
N ALA A 197 -4.26 -37.35 39.62
CA ALA A 197 -4.95 -38.63 39.56
C ALA A 197 -6.22 -38.62 40.43
N GLY A 198 -7.34 -39.10 39.88
CA GLY A 198 -8.64 -39.20 40.58
C GLY A 198 -9.52 -37.95 40.55
N TRP A 199 -9.03 -36.80 40.07
CA TRP A 199 -9.85 -35.59 39.94
C TRP A 199 -10.59 -35.56 38.59
N GLY A 200 -11.92 -35.67 38.61
CA GLY A 200 -12.79 -35.30 37.48
C GLY A 200 -12.69 -36.14 36.18
N LYS A 201 -11.71 -37.04 36.06
CA LYS A 201 -11.40 -37.82 34.83
C LYS A 201 -12.50 -38.79 34.38
N SER A 202 -13.52 -39.02 35.20
CA SER A 202 -14.60 -39.99 34.96
C SER A 202 -16.00 -39.37 35.01
N GLY A 203 -16.09 -38.04 35.02
CA GLY A 203 -17.37 -37.35 34.99
C GLY A 203 -18.00 -37.36 33.60
N ARG A 204 -19.33 -37.49 33.50
CA ARG A 204 -20.07 -37.38 32.22
C ARG A 204 -19.72 -36.10 31.44
N CYS A 205 -19.44 -35.00 32.15
CA CYS A 205 -19.01 -33.74 31.54
C CYS A 205 -17.62 -33.84 30.89
N TRP A 206 -16.67 -34.57 31.50
CA TRP A 206 -15.33 -34.76 30.93
C TRP A 206 -15.36 -35.65 29.70
N GLU A 207 -16.14 -36.74 29.74
CA GLU A 207 -16.33 -37.60 28.56
C GLU A 207 -16.96 -36.83 27.40
N ARG A 208 -17.98 -35.99 27.68
CA ARG A 208 -18.56 -35.13 26.65
C ARG A 208 -17.57 -34.11 26.10
N TYR A 209 -16.72 -33.54 26.95
CA TYR A 209 -15.66 -32.62 26.51
C TYR A 209 -14.69 -33.32 25.55
N LYS A 210 -14.19 -34.51 25.91
CA LYS A 210 -13.32 -35.31 25.04
C LYS A 210 -13.97 -35.64 23.71
N GLU A 211 -15.26 -35.95 23.73
CA GLU A 211 -16.02 -36.22 22.50
C GLU A 211 -16.09 -34.99 21.59
N LEU A 212 -16.38 -33.81 22.14
CA LEU A 212 -16.41 -32.56 21.39
C LEU A 212 -15.02 -32.15 20.88
N SER A 213 -13.94 -32.46 21.61
CA SER A 213 -12.58 -32.14 21.20
C SER A 213 -11.97 -33.13 20.21
N LYS A 214 -12.64 -34.24 19.87
CA LYS A 214 -12.06 -35.33 19.03
C LYS A 214 -11.71 -34.94 17.59
N GLY A 215 -12.11 -33.76 17.12
CA GLY A 215 -11.69 -33.22 15.82
C GLY A 215 -10.87 -31.94 15.93
N LEU A 216 -10.60 -31.47 17.14
CA LEU A 216 -9.95 -30.19 17.41
C LEU A 216 -8.43 -30.38 17.35
N ASN A 217 -7.83 -30.09 16.20
CA ASN A 217 -6.39 -30.15 15.99
C ASN A 217 -5.86 -28.77 15.54
N GLU A 218 -4.54 -28.64 15.40
CA GLU A 218 -3.91 -27.35 15.10
C GLU A 218 -4.39 -26.81 13.74
N GLU A 219 -4.54 -27.70 12.76
CA GLU A 219 -4.99 -27.36 11.41
C GLU A 219 -6.46 -26.93 11.38
N SER A 220 -7.35 -27.61 12.10
CA SER A 220 -8.77 -27.28 12.15
C SER A 220 -8.98 -25.91 12.79
N LEU A 221 -8.28 -25.62 13.90
CA LEU A 221 -8.32 -24.32 14.57
C LEU A 221 -7.70 -23.21 13.72
N GLU A 222 -6.53 -23.44 13.10
CA GLU A 222 -5.92 -22.47 12.17
C GLU A 222 -6.89 -22.17 11.02
N SER A 223 -7.51 -23.20 10.44
CA SER A 223 -8.49 -23.06 9.35
C SER A 223 -9.72 -22.25 9.77
N GLU A 224 -10.30 -22.53 10.93
CA GLU A 224 -11.42 -21.75 11.49
C GLU A 224 -11.05 -20.27 11.66
N ILE A 225 -9.89 -19.98 12.25
CA ILE A 225 -9.40 -18.61 12.43
C ILE A 225 -9.22 -17.92 11.07
N MET A 226 -8.64 -18.60 10.08
CA MET A 226 -8.43 -18.05 8.74
C MET A 226 -9.73 -17.83 7.98
N GLN A 227 -10.74 -18.71 8.14
CA GLN A 227 -12.08 -18.52 7.59
C GLN A 227 -12.77 -17.31 8.20
N GLU A 228 -12.64 -17.11 9.50
CA GLU A 228 -13.16 -15.95 10.21
C GLU A 228 -12.50 -14.65 9.75
N ILE A 229 -11.17 -14.64 9.60
CA ILE A 229 -10.44 -13.51 9.01
C ILE A 229 -10.94 -13.24 7.59
N ALA A 230 -11.11 -14.26 6.76
CA ALA A 230 -11.61 -14.12 5.39
C ALA A 230 -13.06 -13.61 5.34
N ARG A 231 -13.92 -14.02 6.28
CA ARG A 231 -15.28 -13.49 6.42
C ARG A 231 -15.24 -12.00 6.75
N CYS A 232 -14.52 -11.61 7.81
CA CYS A 232 -14.37 -10.21 8.21
C CYS A 232 -13.79 -9.35 7.08
N ALA A 233 -12.77 -9.85 6.36
CA ALA A 233 -12.17 -9.14 5.24
C ALA A 233 -13.17 -8.89 4.10
N ARG A 234 -14.02 -9.88 3.79
CA ARG A 234 -15.10 -9.72 2.79
C ARG A 234 -16.15 -8.71 3.23
N GLU A 235 -16.63 -8.81 4.47
CA GLU A 235 -17.61 -7.87 5.02
C GLU A 235 -17.11 -6.42 4.99
N LEU A 236 -15.83 -6.21 5.31
CA LEU A 236 -15.19 -4.90 5.23
C LEU A 236 -15.01 -4.39 3.79
N ALA A 237 -14.71 -5.29 2.85
CA ALA A 237 -14.49 -4.93 1.45
C ALA A 237 -15.80 -4.66 0.69
N GLU A 238 -16.83 -5.43 0.95
CA GLU A 238 -18.13 -5.36 0.26
C GLU A 238 -19.09 -4.35 0.92
N GLY A 239 -18.80 -3.94 2.16
CA GLY A 239 -19.57 -2.99 2.94
C GLY A 239 -20.77 -3.59 3.67
N PRO A 240 -21.35 -2.85 4.64
CA PRO A 240 -22.49 -3.31 5.43
C PRO A 240 -23.74 -3.42 4.54
N GLY A 241 -24.00 -4.62 4.00
CA GLY A 241 -25.18 -4.90 3.16
C GLY A 241 -25.02 -6.09 2.19
N ALA A 242 -23.81 -6.61 2.00
CA ALA A 242 -23.59 -7.78 1.14
C ALA A 242 -23.99 -9.10 1.83
N SER A 243 -23.75 -9.24 3.14
CA SER A 243 -24.06 -10.47 3.88
C SER A 243 -25.55 -10.72 4.13
N ALA A 244 -26.44 -9.76 3.88
CA ALA A 244 -27.89 -9.91 4.08
C ALA A 244 -28.63 -10.52 2.87
N ARG A 245 -27.90 -10.93 1.82
CA ARG A 245 -28.47 -11.48 0.57
C ARG A 245 -28.06 -12.93 0.27
N GLY A 246 -27.55 -13.66 1.28
CA GLY A 246 -27.17 -15.07 1.19
C GLY A 246 -28.16 -15.99 1.89
#